data_AF-A0A9W7FQT0-F1
#
_entry.id   AF-A0A9W7FQT0-F1
#
_cell.length_a   1.000
_cell.length_b   1.000
_cell.length_c   1.000
_cell.angle_alpha   90.00
_cell.angle_beta   90.00
_cell.angle_gamma   90.00
#
_symmetry.space_group_name_H-M   'P 1'
#
loop_
_entity.id
_entity.type
_entity.pdbx_description
1 polymer ?
#
loop_
_entity_poly.entity_id
_entity_poly.type
_entity_poly.pdbx_seq_one_letter_code
_entity_poly.pdbx_strand_id
1 'polypeptide(L)'
;MLSYDWDSSPANRSKQPMFYGYLPDKASDRAVCFLSMTAFTFAHSLMQTCSCSLLAAMNMNWLLYYLGLDMLLYFMYKIAKNDFFYFINKKGLVRFFIAILHRTVTKTLANFTLFLQIRHPHEVGGLAFLFSIPYTIAGSFISIYLYSTYDGGEVELDVGTLQILLGSLCTLWFISGVTFLAFIDKTLIHTFYNADNTSEFKRKFVLHHLNNTSNPDDGKKIASLALKDHPDVYSGWADELLKPWTLKNWGRWDEEQPSWFNETWVEGVPNEYVPFKWREKYMKTGRV
;
A
#
# COMPACT_ATOMS: atom_id res chain seq x y z
N MET A 1 0.05 -14.98 -7.63
CA MET A 1 0.77 -14.18 -6.61
C MET A 1 0.97 -12.78 -7.16
N LEU A 2 -0.04 -11.90 -7.05
CA LEU A 2 -0.04 -10.61 -7.74
C LEU A 2 1.16 -9.72 -7.38
N SER A 3 1.62 -9.75 -6.12
CA SER A 3 2.82 -9.03 -5.68
C SER A 3 4.10 -9.50 -6.36
N TYR A 4 4.20 -10.78 -6.68
CA TYR A 4 5.36 -11.35 -7.38
C TYR A 4 5.41 -10.87 -8.83
N ASP A 5 4.27 -10.90 -9.51
CA ASP A 5 4.17 -10.46 -10.92
C ASP A 5 4.44 -8.94 -11.03
N TRP A 6 3.91 -8.16 -10.08
CA TRP A 6 4.18 -6.73 -10.04
C TRP A 6 5.62 -6.39 -9.69
N ASP A 7 6.25 -7.11 -8.76
CA ASP A 7 7.64 -6.85 -8.42
C ASP A 7 8.60 -7.30 -9.52
N SER A 8 8.35 -8.44 -10.16
CA SER A 8 9.22 -8.96 -11.24
C SER A 8 9.09 -8.21 -12.57
N SER A 9 8.04 -7.39 -12.73
CA SER A 9 7.81 -6.59 -13.94
C SER A 9 8.90 -5.52 -14.13
N PRO A 10 9.64 -5.53 -15.27
CA PRO A 10 10.63 -4.49 -15.58
C PRO A 10 10.01 -3.09 -15.64
N ALA A 11 8.77 -2.98 -16.09
CA ALA A 11 8.06 -1.72 -16.18
C ALA A 11 7.79 -1.13 -14.79
N ASN A 12 7.40 -1.95 -13.81
CA ASN A 12 7.14 -1.49 -12.45
C ASN A 12 8.43 -1.13 -11.71
N ARG A 13 9.48 -1.96 -11.84
CA ARG A 13 10.82 -1.67 -11.30
C ARG A 13 11.39 -0.35 -11.83
N SER A 14 11.22 -0.09 -13.12
CA SER A 14 11.64 1.18 -13.73
C SER A 14 10.78 2.38 -13.32
N LYS A 15 9.49 2.15 -13.04
CA LYS A 15 8.56 3.23 -12.65
C LYS A 15 8.68 3.61 -11.18
N GLN A 16 8.86 2.66 -10.27
CA GLN A 16 8.95 2.89 -8.83
C GLN A 16 10.08 2.05 -8.21
N PRO A 17 11.35 2.38 -8.49
CA PRO A 17 12.50 1.61 -8.01
C PRO A 17 12.69 1.65 -6.48
N MET A 18 12.08 2.61 -5.80
CA MET A 18 12.10 2.69 -4.33
C MET A 18 11.12 1.72 -3.64
N PHE A 19 10.31 0.99 -4.41
CA PHE A 19 9.30 0.06 -3.87
C PHE A 19 9.36 -1.32 -4.51
N TYR A 20 9.52 -1.37 -5.84
CA TYR A 20 9.69 -2.62 -6.59
C TYR A 20 11.16 -2.93 -6.84
N GLY A 21 11.47 -4.21 -6.97
CA GLY A 21 12.82 -4.74 -7.10
C GLY A 21 13.25 -5.61 -5.92
N TYR A 22 12.36 -5.92 -4.98
CA TYR A 22 12.76 -6.67 -3.77
C TYR A 22 12.98 -8.15 -4.06
N LEU A 23 12.46 -8.69 -5.17
CA LEU A 23 12.80 -10.04 -5.61
C LEU A 23 14.19 -10.06 -6.26
N PRO A 24 15.07 -11.01 -5.87
CA PRO A 24 16.42 -11.13 -6.42
C PRO A 24 16.38 -11.41 -7.93
N ASP A 25 17.47 -11.19 -8.67
CA ASP A 25 17.46 -11.40 -10.13
C ASP A 25 17.68 -12.85 -10.55
N LYS A 26 18.34 -13.65 -9.71
CA LYS A 26 18.63 -15.05 -9.98
C LYS A 26 17.34 -15.88 -9.95
N ALA A 27 17.12 -16.68 -10.99
CA ALA A 27 15.89 -17.47 -11.16
C ALA A 27 15.62 -18.44 -10.00
N SER A 28 16.66 -19.11 -9.47
CA SER A 28 16.53 -20.00 -8.30
C SER A 28 16.01 -19.26 -7.07
N ASP A 29 16.53 -18.06 -6.85
CA ASP A 29 16.25 -17.28 -5.64
C ASP A 29 14.85 -16.64 -5.76
N ARG A 30 14.45 -16.24 -6.97
CA ARG A 30 13.06 -15.86 -7.27
C ARG A 30 12.07 -17.00 -7.02
N ALA A 31 12.43 -18.23 -7.39
CA ALA A 31 11.58 -19.40 -7.14
C ALA A 31 11.41 -19.66 -5.64
N VAL A 32 12.49 -19.54 -4.86
CA VAL A 32 12.44 -19.60 -3.39
C VAL A 32 11.50 -18.52 -2.85
N CYS A 33 11.66 -17.26 -3.26
CA CYS A 33 10.77 -16.18 -2.84
C CYS A 33 9.30 -16.46 -3.18
N PHE A 34 9.01 -16.95 -4.39
CA PHE A 34 7.64 -17.29 -4.80
C PHE A 34 7.02 -18.37 -3.91
N LEU A 35 7.75 -19.45 -3.66
CA LEU A 35 7.31 -20.55 -2.80
C LEU A 35 7.12 -20.08 -1.35
N SER A 36 8.07 -19.30 -0.83
CA SER A 36 8.00 -18.71 0.51
C SER A 36 6.80 -17.78 0.65
N MET A 37 6.59 -16.85 -0.29
CA MET A 37 5.41 -15.96 -0.30
C MET A 37 4.10 -16.74 -0.32
N THR A 38 4.06 -17.83 -1.09
CA THR A 38 2.87 -18.69 -1.19
C THR A 38 2.59 -19.42 0.11
N ALA A 39 3.58 -20.10 0.69
CA ALA A 39 3.46 -20.79 1.97
C ALA A 39 3.11 -19.83 3.12
N PHE A 40 3.73 -18.65 3.12
CA PHE A 40 3.51 -17.59 4.10
C PHE A 40 2.06 -17.07 4.06
N THR A 41 1.57 -16.73 2.86
CA THR A 41 0.20 -16.27 2.63
C THR A 41 -0.82 -17.35 2.97
N PHE A 42 -0.56 -18.60 2.55
CA PHE A 42 -1.42 -19.74 2.81
C PHE A 42 -1.58 -19.99 4.31
N ALA A 43 -0.46 -20.10 5.03
CA ALA A 43 -0.48 -20.32 6.47
C ALA A 43 -1.20 -19.18 7.19
N HIS A 44 -0.91 -17.93 6.86
CA HIS A 44 -1.57 -16.78 7.47
C HIS A 44 -3.08 -16.74 7.24
N SER A 45 -3.51 -17.02 6.00
CA SER A 45 -4.93 -17.02 5.63
C SER A 45 -5.73 -18.07 6.39
N LEU A 46 -5.15 -19.26 6.58
CA LEU A 46 -5.77 -20.30 7.37
C LEU A 46 -5.85 -19.93 8.85
N MET A 47 -4.76 -19.42 9.44
CA MET A 47 -4.77 -18.98 10.84
C MET A 47 -5.86 -17.93 11.10
N GLN A 48 -5.93 -16.90 10.26
CA GLN A 48 -6.94 -15.85 10.39
C GLN A 48 -8.37 -16.37 10.19
N THR A 49 -8.58 -17.28 9.24
CA THR A 49 -9.89 -17.89 8.98
C THR A 49 -10.33 -18.77 10.14
N CYS A 50 -9.43 -19.58 10.70
CA CYS A 50 -9.70 -20.38 11.90
C CYS A 50 -10.06 -19.48 13.09
N SER A 51 -9.29 -18.41 13.31
CA SER A 51 -9.57 -17.43 14.37
C SER A 51 -10.97 -16.83 14.25
N CYS A 52 -11.33 -16.33 13.06
CA CYS A 52 -12.64 -15.75 12.82
C CYS A 52 -13.77 -16.78 12.98
N SER A 53 -13.53 -18.02 12.52
CA SER A 53 -14.53 -19.10 12.59
C SER A 53 -14.78 -19.53 14.04
N LEU A 54 -13.72 -19.66 14.85
CA LEU A 54 -13.85 -19.99 16.28
C LEU A 54 -14.60 -18.89 17.04
N LEU A 55 -14.22 -17.62 16.83
CA LEU A 55 -14.92 -16.51 17.48
C LEU A 55 -16.39 -16.44 17.05
N ALA A 56 -16.69 -16.66 15.77
CA ALA A 56 -18.07 -16.70 15.26
C ALA A 56 -18.90 -17.83 15.89
N ALA A 57 -18.31 -19.03 16.00
CA ALA A 57 -18.98 -20.21 16.55
C ALA A 57 -19.29 -20.08 18.05
N MET A 58 -18.44 -19.35 18.78
CA MET A 58 -18.69 -19.06 20.20
C MET A 58 -19.68 -17.92 20.39
N ASN A 59 -19.41 -16.76 19.77
CA ASN A 59 -20.21 -15.56 19.93
C ASN A 59 -19.93 -14.56 18.80
N MET A 60 -20.94 -14.28 17.98
CA MET A 60 -20.83 -13.30 16.88
C MET A 60 -20.32 -11.92 17.36
N ASN A 61 -20.68 -11.48 18.57
CA ASN A 61 -20.19 -10.20 19.09
C ASN A 61 -18.67 -10.20 19.32
N TRP A 62 -18.07 -11.34 19.66
CA TRP A 62 -16.62 -11.43 19.86
C TRP A 62 -15.86 -11.31 18.54
N LEU A 63 -16.39 -11.92 17.47
CA LEU A 63 -15.89 -11.70 16.12
C LEU A 63 -15.98 -10.22 15.73
N LEU A 64 -17.12 -9.57 16.00
CA LEU A 64 -17.32 -8.15 15.69
C LEU A 64 -16.37 -7.25 16.48
N TYR A 65 -16.12 -7.53 17.76
CA TYR A 65 -15.14 -6.78 18.55
C TYR A 65 -13.73 -6.98 18.06
N TYR A 66 -13.36 -8.21 17.69
CA TYR A 66 -12.06 -8.53 17.11
C TYR A 66 -11.85 -7.73 15.81
N LEU A 67 -12.67 -7.95 14.79
CA LEU A 67 -12.53 -7.26 13.50
C LEU A 67 -12.73 -5.73 13.62
N GLY A 68 -13.66 -5.30 14.45
CA GLY A 68 -14.00 -3.89 14.64
C GLY A 68 -12.89 -3.10 15.34
N LEU A 69 -12.26 -3.66 16.38
CA LEU A 69 -11.17 -2.99 17.10
C LEU A 69 -9.95 -2.77 16.20
N ASP A 70 -9.56 -3.77 15.41
CA ASP A 70 -8.45 -3.64 14.46
C ASP A 70 -8.74 -2.60 13.38
N MET A 71 -9.95 -2.62 12.80
CA MET A 71 -10.34 -1.65 11.78
C MET A 71 -10.38 -0.23 12.36
N LEU A 72 -10.90 -0.06 13.59
CA LEU A 72 -10.95 1.21 14.29
C LEU A 72 -9.55 1.77 14.57
N LEU A 73 -8.64 0.94 15.10
CA LEU A 73 -7.24 1.32 15.34
C LEU A 73 -6.53 1.73 14.04
N TYR A 74 -6.78 1.00 12.94
CA TYR A 74 -6.23 1.33 11.63
C TYR A 74 -6.77 2.67 11.09
N PHE A 75 -8.06 2.94 11.22
CA PHE A 75 -8.64 4.22 10.83
C PHE A 75 -8.08 5.37 11.65
N MET A 76 -7.99 5.22 12.96
CA MET A 76 -7.35 6.23 13.83
C MET A 76 -5.90 6.48 13.43
N TYR A 77 -5.13 5.43 13.11
CA TYR A 77 -3.77 5.54 12.60
C TYR A 77 -3.71 6.35 11.30
N LYS A 78 -4.56 6.05 10.31
CA LYS A 78 -4.56 6.77 9.02
C LYS A 78 -5.02 8.23 9.17
N ILE A 79 -5.97 8.50 10.07
CA ILE A 79 -6.40 9.87 10.39
C ILE A 79 -5.26 10.64 11.06
N ALA A 80 -4.62 10.07 12.09
CA ALA A 80 -3.50 10.70 12.78
C ALA A 80 -2.31 11.02 11.85
N LYS A 81 -2.13 10.22 10.80
CA LYS A 81 -1.10 10.42 9.76
C LYS A 81 -1.52 11.37 8.62
N ASN A 82 -2.70 11.98 8.69
CA ASN A 82 -3.29 12.77 7.60
C ASN A 82 -3.35 12.02 6.26
N ASP A 83 -3.59 10.70 6.32
CA ASP A 83 -3.55 9.77 5.18
C ASP A 83 -4.82 8.92 5.09
N PHE A 84 -5.91 9.37 5.73
CA PHE A 84 -7.17 8.64 5.70
C PHE A 84 -7.77 8.62 4.29
N PHE A 85 -7.86 9.80 3.66
CA PHE A 85 -8.39 9.91 2.32
C PHE A 85 -7.47 9.27 1.28
N TYR A 86 -8.07 8.53 0.36
CA TYR A 86 -7.33 7.92 -0.73
C TYR A 86 -6.86 8.98 -1.75
N PHE A 87 -5.80 8.68 -2.50
CA PHE A 87 -5.14 9.65 -3.40
C PHE A 87 -6.00 10.08 -4.60
N ILE A 88 -7.10 9.37 -4.87
CA ILE A 88 -7.97 9.67 -6.01
C ILE A 88 -8.53 11.11 -5.91
N ASN A 89 -8.40 11.86 -6.99
CA ASN A 89 -8.92 13.22 -7.13
C ASN A 89 -10.46 13.24 -7.29
N LYS A 90 -11.17 13.04 -6.18
CA LYS A 90 -12.63 13.26 -6.05
C LYS A 90 -12.89 14.23 -4.91
N LYS A 91 -14.00 14.98 -4.99
CA LYS A 91 -14.35 16.03 -4.02
C LYS A 91 -15.60 15.65 -3.22
N GLY A 92 -15.75 16.28 -2.05
CA GLY A 92 -16.93 16.16 -1.20
C GLY A 92 -17.15 14.76 -0.61
N LEU A 93 -18.41 14.42 -0.34
CA LEU A 93 -18.80 13.16 0.33
C LEU A 93 -18.36 11.91 -0.42
N VAL A 94 -18.26 11.96 -1.75
CA VAL A 94 -17.79 10.82 -2.56
C VAL A 94 -16.36 10.40 -2.16
N ARG A 95 -15.48 11.36 -1.87
CA ARG A 95 -14.10 11.09 -1.41
C ARG A 95 -14.10 10.34 -0.08
N PHE A 96 -14.99 10.71 0.82
CA PHE A 96 -15.12 10.08 2.14
C PHE A 96 -15.59 8.63 2.04
N PHE A 97 -16.64 8.35 1.26
CA PHE A 97 -17.13 6.97 1.09
C PHE A 97 -16.13 6.07 0.36
N ILE A 98 -15.44 6.60 -0.66
CA ILE A 98 -14.34 5.87 -1.34
C ILE A 98 -13.23 5.55 -0.34
N ALA A 99 -12.86 6.50 0.52
CA ALA A 99 -11.83 6.29 1.53
C ALA A 99 -12.22 5.16 2.49
N ILE A 100 -13.42 5.20 3.09
CA ILE A 100 -13.89 4.14 3.99
C ILE A 100 -13.86 2.79 3.29
N LEU A 101 -14.52 2.67 2.14
CA LEU A 101 -14.65 1.40 1.43
C LEU A 101 -13.27 0.83 1.07
N HIS A 102 -12.40 1.65 0.48
CA HIS A 102 -11.08 1.21 0.04
C HIS A 102 -10.18 0.83 1.23
N ARG A 103 -10.19 1.63 2.30
CA ARG A 103 -9.40 1.38 3.51
C ARG A 103 -9.87 0.11 4.22
N THR A 104 -11.18 -0.14 4.29
CA THR A 104 -11.73 -1.40 4.82
C THR A 104 -11.26 -2.59 3.98
N VAL A 105 -11.48 -2.56 2.65
CA VAL A 105 -11.12 -3.68 1.77
C VAL A 105 -9.63 -4.00 1.86
N THR A 106 -8.77 -2.98 1.75
CA THR A 106 -7.31 -3.16 1.77
C THR A 106 -6.79 -3.63 3.13
N LYS A 107 -7.34 -3.13 4.24
CA LYS A 107 -6.98 -3.62 5.57
C LYS A 107 -7.45 -5.06 5.81
N THR A 108 -8.67 -5.41 5.38
CA THR A 108 -9.16 -6.79 5.42
C THR A 108 -8.27 -7.71 4.59
N LEU A 109 -7.91 -7.32 3.37
CA LEU A 109 -6.96 -8.07 2.55
C LEU A 109 -5.62 -8.26 3.26
N ALA A 110 -5.10 -7.24 3.94
CA ALA A 110 -3.87 -7.35 4.71
C ALA A 110 -3.96 -8.38 5.82
N ASN A 111 -5.02 -8.33 6.62
CA ASN A 111 -5.21 -9.25 7.75
C ASN A 111 -5.37 -10.70 7.32
N PHE A 112 -6.09 -10.94 6.23
CA PHE A 112 -6.34 -12.31 5.80
C PHE A 112 -5.18 -12.87 5.00
N THR A 113 -4.57 -12.09 4.10
CA THR A 113 -3.68 -12.67 3.08
C THR A 113 -2.22 -12.26 3.20
N LEU A 114 -1.88 -11.27 4.05
CA LEU A 114 -0.58 -10.59 3.98
C LEU A 114 -0.17 -10.21 2.56
N PHE A 115 -1.13 -9.77 1.75
CA PHE A 115 -0.87 -9.41 0.37
C PHE A 115 0.19 -8.29 0.30
N LEU A 116 1.44 -8.67 0.02
CA LEU A 116 2.62 -7.84 0.26
C LEU A 116 2.56 -6.49 -0.45
N GLN A 117 1.83 -6.39 -1.56
CA GLN A 117 1.68 -5.14 -2.29
C GLN A 117 1.13 -4.02 -1.40
N ILE A 118 0.14 -4.29 -0.56
CA ILE A 118 -0.56 -3.25 0.19
C ILE A 118 0.29 -2.63 1.30
N ARG A 119 1.53 -3.10 1.49
CA ARG A 119 2.55 -2.38 2.28
C ARG A 119 2.94 -1.04 1.64
N HIS A 120 2.56 -0.82 0.37
CA HIS A 120 2.76 0.47 -0.30
C HIS A 120 2.10 1.61 0.51
N PRO A 121 2.75 2.77 0.68
CA PRO A 121 2.20 3.90 1.46
C PRO A 121 0.80 4.37 1.03
N HIS A 122 0.49 4.33 -0.27
CA HIS A 122 -0.87 4.57 -0.81
C HIS A 122 -1.96 3.68 -0.21
N GLU A 123 -1.59 2.47 0.18
CA GLU A 123 -2.48 1.41 0.63
C GLU A 123 -2.52 1.38 2.18
N VAL A 124 -2.09 0.27 2.79
CA VAL A 124 -2.00 0.16 4.25
C VAL A 124 -0.77 0.90 4.76
N GLY A 125 0.35 0.82 4.03
CA GLY A 125 1.65 1.35 4.43
C GLY A 125 2.46 0.33 5.23
N GLY A 126 3.79 0.42 5.16
CA GLY A 126 4.71 -0.59 5.69
C GLY A 126 4.50 -0.85 7.18
N LEU A 127 4.55 0.20 8.00
CA LEU A 127 4.42 0.04 9.46
C LEU A 127 3.06 -0.55 9.89
N ALA A 128 1.95 -0.09 9.32
CA ALA A 128 0.63 -0.64 9.63
C ALA A 128 0.45 -2.08 9.11
N PHE A 129 1.04 -2.40 7.97
CA PHE A 129 1.10 -3.76 7.46
C PHE A 129 1.88 -4.67 8.42
N LEU A 130 3.04 -4.22 8.91
CA LEU A 130 3.84 -4.94 9.89
C LEU A 130 3.09 -5.19 11.20
N PHE A 131 2.33 -4.23 11.71
CA PHE A 131 1.52 -4.41 12.93
C PHE A 131 0.30 -5.32 12.74
N SER A 132 -0.17 -5.51 11.51
CA SER A 132 -1.27 -6.44 11.21
C SER A 132 -0.85 -7.91 11.42
N ILE A 133 0.45 -8.20 11.31
CA ILE A 133 1.02 -9.54 11.50
C ILE A 133 0.85 -10.04 12.95
N PRO A 134 1.43 -9.38 13.98
CA PRO A 134 1.31 -9.85 15.36
C PRO A 134 -0.13 -9.83 15.84
N TYR A 135 -0.95 -8.88 15.35
CA TYR A 135 -2.38 -8.85 15.65
C TYR A 135 -3.10 -10.14 15.24
N THR A 136 -2.85 -10.61 14.01
CA THR A 136 -3.45 -11.83 13.47
C THR A 136 -2.92 -13.09 14.15
N ILE A 137 -1.60 -13.15 14.40
CA ILE A 137 -0.99 -14.28 15.11
C ILE A 137 -1.55 -14.36 16.53
N ALA A 138 -1.51 -13.27 17.29
CA ALA A 138 -2.05 -13.22 18.65
C ALA A 138 -3.54 -13.54 18.67
N GLY A 139 -4.32 -12.97 17.74
CA GLY A 139 -5.75 -13.25 17.60
C GLY A 139 -6.03 -14.74 17.40
N SER A 140 -5.22 -15.43 16.61
CA SER A 140 -5.37 -16.87 16.37
C SER A 140 -5.20 -17.69 17.65
N PHE A 141 -4.15 -17.43 18.45
CA PHE A 141 -3.95 -18.14 19.71
C PHE A 141 -4.98 -17.74 20.79
N ILE A 142 -5.35 -16.46 20.85
CA ILE A 142 -6.38 -15.96 21.76
C ILE A 142 -7.73 -16.61 21.45
N SER A 143 -8.09 -16.79 20.18
CA SER A 143 -9.35 -17.44 19.80
C SER A 143 -9.46 -18.89 20.31
N ILE A 144 -8.36 -19.66 20.26
CA ILE A 144 -8.31 -21.02 20.81
C ILE A 144 -8.36 -21.00 22.34
N TYR A 145 -7.62 -20.10 22.98
CA TYR A 145 -7.65 -19.95 24.44
C TYR A 145 -9.08 -19.66 24.93
N LEU A 146 -9.73 -18.71 24.28
CA LEU A 146 -11.12 -18.37 24.52
C LEU A 146 -12.03 -19.58 24.31
N TYR A 147 -11.89 -20.29 23.19
CA TYR A 147 -12.66 -21.50 22.91
C TYR A 147 -12.47 -22.62 23.95
N SER A 148 -11.26 -22.74 24.52
CA SER A 148 -11.00 -23.73 25.59
C SER A 148 -11.52 -23.31 26.96
N THR A 149 -11.70 -22.01 27.20
CA THR A 149 -12.07 -21.46 28.51
C THR A 149 -13.58 -21.31 28.66
N TYR A 150 -14.25 -20.91 27.58
CA TYR A 150 -15.69 -20.74 27.53
C TYR A 150 -16.27 -21.94 26.79
N ASP A 151 -17.35 -22.51 27.32
CA ASP A 151 -18.02 -23.69 26.74
C ASP A 151 -18.11 -23.55 25.22
N GLY A 152 -17.55 -24.52 24.50
CA GLY A 152 -17.04 -24.37 23.14
C GLY A 152 -18.12 -24.20 22.07
N GLY A 153 -18.91 -23.13 22.13
CA GLY A 153 -20.02 -22.87 21.22
C GLY A 153 -20.95 -24.08 21.03
N GLU A 154 -21.68 -24.11 19.92
CA GLU A 154 -22.51 -25.27 19.55
C GLU A 154 -21.70 -26.44 18.96
N VAL A 155 -20.39 -26.26 18.74
CA VAL A 155 -19.54 -27.20 17.99
C VAL A 155 -18.45 -27.75 18.90
N GLU A 156 -18.50 -29.04 19.22
CA GLU A 156 -17.44 -29.71 19.97
C GLU A 156 -16.22 -30.00 19.08
N LEU A 157 -15.12 -29.28 19.30
CA LEU A 157 -13.83 -29.47 18.65
C LEU A 157 -12.78 -29.91 19.67
N ASP A 158 -11.92 -30.84 19.28
CA ASP A 158 -10.76 -31.19 20.10
C ASP A 158 -9.74 -30.05 20.12
N VAL A 159 -9.58 -29.44 21.30
CA VAL A 159 -8.63 -28.34 21.54
C VAL A 159 -7.20 -28.76 21.23
N GLY A 160 -6.83 -30.02 21.49
CA GLY A 160 -5.49 -30.52 21.20
C GLY A 160 -5.18 -30.48 19.69
N THR A 161 -6.12 -30.96 18.88
CA THR A 161 -6.04 -30.90 17.41
C THR A 161 -5.96 -29.46 16.91
N LEU A 162 -6.75 -28.52 17.46
CA LEU A 162 -6.70 -27.10 17.09
C LEU A 162 -5.33 -26.47 17.40
N GLN A 163 -4.75 -26.77 18.57
CA GLN A 163 -3.44 -26.28 18.96
C GLN A 163 -2.32 -26.83 18.06
N ILE A 164 -2.37 -28.13 17.71
CA ILE A 164 -1.41 -28.75 16.79
C ILE A 164 -1.51 -28.12 15.40
N LEU A 165 -2.73 -27.94 14.89
CA LEU A 165 -2.98 -27.30 13.60
C LEU A 165 -2.42 -25.88 13.58
N LEU A 166 -2.81 -25.04 14.54
CA LEU A 166 -2.35 -23.65 14.60
C LEU A 166 -0.84 -23.56 14.81
N GLY A 167 -0.27 -24.42 15.67
CA GLY A 167 1.17 -24.53 15.87
C GLY A 167 1.91 -24.84 14.57
N SER A 168 1.43 -25.82 13.80
CA SER A 168 2.02 -26.21 12.52
C SER A 168 1.94 -25.09 11.47
N LEU A 169 0.80 -24.39 11.38
CA LEU A 169 0.62 -23.23 10.51
C LEU A 169 1.53 -22.07 10.93
N CYS A 170 1.65 -21.80 12.24
CA CYS A 170 2.53 -20.76 12.76
C CYS A 170 4.01 -21.08 12.48
N THR A 171 4.43 -22.34 12.61
CA THR A 171 5.79 -22.78 12.23
C THR A 171 6.02 -22.61 10.73
N LEU A 172 5.09 -23.05 9.88
CA LEU A 172 5.19 -22.87 8.42
C LEU A 172 5.26 -21.39 8.05
N TRP A 173 4.42 -20.56 8.66
CA TRP A 173 4.41 -19.10 8.51
C TRP A 173 5.76 -18.50 8.92
N PHE A 174 6.31 -18.89 10.06
CA PHE A 174 7.58 -18.35 10.55
C PHE A 174 8.75 -18.74 9.65
N ILE A 175 8.89 -20.03 9.30
CA ILE A 175 9.95 -20.52 8.42
C ILE A 175 9.85 -19.83 7.06
N SER A 176 8.67 -19.80 6.44
CA SER A 176 8.48 -19.18 5.14
C SER A 176 8.72 -17.67 5.16
N GLY A 177 8.31 -16.97 6.21
CA GLY A 177 8.58 -15.54 6.39
C GLY A 177 10.06 -15.22 6.55
N VAL A 178 10.78 -16.00 7.37
CA VAL A 178 12.23 -15.86 7.53
C VAL A 178 12.97 -16.18 6.23
N THR A 179 12.60 -17.25 5.53
CA THR A 179 13.18 -17.59 4.23
C THR A 179 12.92 -16.47 3.22
N PHE A 180 11.70 -15.96 3.12
CA PHE A 180 11.39 -14.83 2.24
C PHE A 180 12.28 -13.63 2.57
N LEU A 181 12.31 -13.20 3.83
CA LEU A 181 13.13 -12.06 4.25
C LEU A 181 14.62 -12.29 4.01
N ALA A 182 15.11 -13.53 4.10
CA ALA A 182 16.52 -13.86 3.84
C ALA A 182 16.91 -13.66 2.37
N PHE A 183 16.00 -13.94 1.42
CA PHE A 183 16.27 -13.94 -0.02
C PHE A 183 15.89 -12.63 -0.74
N ILE A 184 15.09 -11.74 -0.15
CA ILE A 184 14.80 -10.43 -0.76
C ILE A 184 16.02 -9.51 -0.78
N ASP A 185 15.99 -8.54 -1.70
CA ASP A 185 16.93 -7.43 -1.72
C ASP A 185 16.79 -6.58 -0.44
N LYS A 186 17.88 -6.54 0.33
CA LYS A 186 17.96 -5.82 1.61
C LYS A 186 17.86 -4.31 1.45
N THR A 187 18.14 -3.76 0.27
CA THR A 187 17.97 -2.32 0.02
C THR A 187 16.51 -1.89 0.14
N LEU A 188 15.55 -2.80 -0.12
CA LEU A 188 14.11 -2.54 -0.10
C LEU A 188 13.40 -3.08 1.15
N ILE A 189 14.12 -3.64 2.12
CA ILE A 189 13.52 -4.12 3.38
C ILE A 189 12.83 -2.99 4.17
N HIS A 190 13.32 -1.76 4.02
CA HIS A 190 12.72 -0.57 4.63
C HIS A 190 11.26 -0.37 4.21
N THR A 191 10.84 -0.84 3.04
CA THR A 191 9.44 -0.75 2.58
C THR A 191 8.45 -1.50 3.48
N PHE A 192 8.93 -2.43 4.32
CA PHE A 192 8.11 -3.21 5.24
C PHE A 192 7.91 -2.54 6.60
N TYR A 193 8.77 -1.60 7.00
CA TYR A 193 8.67 -0.92 8.31
C TYR A 193 8.61 0.62 8.19
N ASN A 194 8.64 1.16 6.98
CA ASN A 194 8.53 2.58 6.74
C ASN A 194 7.16 3.11 7.20
N ALA A 195 7.18 4.29 7.84
CA ALA A 195 6.03 4.99 8.39
C ALA A 195 5.58 6.20 7.54
N ASP A 196 6.13 6.31 6.32
CA ASP A 196 5.77 7.34 5.35
C ASP A 196 4.27 7.28 5.03
N ASN A 197 3.62 8.45 5.03
CA ASN A 197 2.30 8.58 4.45
C ASN A 197 2.37 8.72 2.91
N THR A 198 1.21 8.73 2.25
CA THR A 198 1.09 8.92 0.79
C THR A 198 1.83 10.17 0.31
N SER A 199 1.67 11.31 0.99
CA SER A 199 2.28 12.58 0.59
C SER A 199 3.81 12.56 0.68
N GLU A 200 4.35 12.05 1.79
CA GLU A 200 5.79 11.91 2.04
C GLU A 200 6.44 10.96 1.03
N PHE A 201 5.81 9.81 0.78
CA PHE A 201 6.28 8.87 -0.23
C PHE A 201 6.30 9.49 -1.62
N LYS A 202 5.25 10.23 -2.00
CA LYS A 202 5.22 10.95 -3.29
C LYS A 202 6.28 12.02 -3.39
N ARG A 203 6.53 12.78 -2.32
CA ARG A 203 7.61 13.77 -2.29
C ARG A 203 8.96 13.10 -2.55
N LYS A 204 9.28 12.02 -1.83
CA LYS A 204 10.52 11.24 -2.02
C LYS A 204 10.62 10.70 -3.44
N PHE A 205 9.50 10.21 -3.98
CA PHE A 205 9.43 9.67 -5.33
C PHE A 205 9.75 10.74 -6.38
N VAL A 206 9.10 11.90 -6.29
CA VAL A 206 9.35 13.03 -7.19
C VAL A 206 10.79 13.51 -7.06
N LEU A 207 11.29 13.72 -5.84
CA LEU A 207 12.67 14.12 -5.58
C LEU A 207 13.70 13.17 -6.20
N HIS A 208 13.52 11.86 -6.00
CA HIS A 208 14.41 10.85 -6.55
C HIS A 208 14.49 10.95 -8.07
N HIS A 209 13.34 11.06 -8.75
CA HIS A 209 13.33 11.17 -10.21
C HIS A 209 13.88 12.51 -10.69
N LEU A 210 13.58 13.63 -9.99
CA LEU A 210 14.11 14.95 -10.32
C LEU A 210 15.65 14.98 -10.25
N ASN A 211 16.23 14.37 -9.22
CA ASN A 211 17.68 14.32 -9.05
C ASN A 211 18.36 13.36 -10.04
N ASN A 212 17.65 12.34 -10.51
CA ASN A 212 18.16 11.34 -11.45
C ASN A 212 17.74 11.62 -12.92
N THR A 213 17.25 12.83 -13.24
CA THR A 213 16.70 13.20 -14.57
C THR A 213 17.76 13.34 -15.69
N SER A 214 18.83 12.54 -15.70
CA SER A 214 19.74 12.48 -16.85
C SER A 214 19.06 11.89 -18.10
N ASN A 215 17.92 11.21 -17.93
CA ASN A 215 17.07 10.72 -19.01
C ASN A 215 15.82 11.62 -19.22
N PRO A 216 15.60 12.18 -20.42
CA PRO A 216 14.41 12.96 -20.76
C PRO A 216 13.07 12.24 -20.46
N ASP A 217 13.06 10.90 -20.52
CA ASP A 217 11.87 10.09 -20.23
C ASP A 217 11.49 10.04 -18.74
N ASP A 218 12.42 10.28 -17.81
CA ASP A 218 12.11 10.30 -16.38
C ASP A 218 11.36 11.58 -15.99
N GLY A 219 11.62 12.70 -16.68
CA GLY A 219 10.80 13.90 -16.57
C GLY A 219 9.34 13.68 -16.99
N LYS A 220 9.10 12.78 -17.96
CA LYS A 220 7.74 12.37 -18.42
C LYS A 220 6.99 11.61 -17.33
N LYS A 221 7.69 10.76 -16.57
CA LYS A 221 7.11 10.01 -15.43
C LYS A 221 6.71 10.95 -14.29
N ILE A 222 7.55 11.92 -13.96
CA ILE A 222 7.24 12.93 -12.93
C ILE A 222 6.02 13.75 -13.35
N ALA A 223 6.00 14.23 -14.60
CA ALA A 223 4.92 15.07 -15.10
C ALA A 223 3.57 14.36 -15.01
N SER A 224 3.50 13.14 -15.54
CA SER A 224 2.24 12.37 -15.63
C SER A 224 1.71 11.88 -14.28
N LEU A 225 2.56 11.76 -13.25
CA LEU A 225 2.21 11.16 -11.96
C LEU A 225 2.09 12.15 -10.80
N ALA A 226 2.74 13.31 -10.85
CA ALA A 226 2.82 14.20 -9.70
C ALA A 226 1.56 15.03 -9.44
N LEU A 227 0.78 15.35 -10.49
CA LEU A 227 -0.37 16.25 -10.42
C LEU A 227 -1.72 15.56 -10.70
N LYS A 228 -1.74 14.23 -10.78
CA LYS A 228 -2.97 13.46 -11.06
C LYS A 228 -3.84 13.26 -9.82
N ASP A 229 -3.24 13.26 -8.64
CA ASP A 229 -3.91 12.96 -7.37
C ASP A 229 -4.67 14.15 -6.82
N HIS A 230 -5.36 13.92 -5.71
CA HIS A 230 -5.99 14.99 -4.97
C HIS A 230 -4.93 16.00 -4.46
N PRO A 231 -5.19 17.33 -4.52
CA PRO A 231 -4.24 18.37 -4.09
C PRO A 231 -3.62 18.17 -2.71
N ASP A 232 -4.40 17.71 -1.72
CA ASP A 232 -3.92 17.37 -0.36
C ASP A 232 -2.71 16.44 -0.34
N VAL A 233 -2.50 15.63 -1.38
CA VAL A 233 -1.37 14.70 -1.46
C VAL A 233 -0.06 15.43 -1.77
N TYR A 234 -0.09 16.50 -2.55
CA TYR A 234 1.13 17.16 -3.03
C TYR A 234 1.29 18.61 -2.57
N SER A 235 0.21 19.29 -2.18
CA SER A 235 0.20 20.73 -1.87
C SER A 235 1.25 21.15 -0.85
N GLY A 236 1.55 20.32 0.15
CA GLY A 236 2.56 20.62 1.19
C GLY A 236 4.01 20.72 0.69
N TRP A 237 4.32 20.25 -0.51
CA TRP A 237 5.68 20.28 -1.09
C TRP A 237 5.70 20.68 -2.58
N ALA A 238 4.54 21.00 -3.15
CA ALA A 238 4.39 21.31 -4.57
C ALA A 238 5.08 22.61 -4.97
N ASP A 239 4.97 23.64 -4.15
CA ASP A 239 5.63 24.93 -4.41
C ASP A 239 7.16 24.83 -4.36
N GLU A 240 7.68 23.92 -3.53
CA GLU A 240 9.13 23.65 -3.41
C GLU A 240 9.65 22.91 -4.64
N LEU A 241 8.92 21.89 -5.13
CA LEU A 241 9.44 20.92 -6.09
C LEU A 241 8.77 20.98 -7.46
N LEU A 242 7.44 20.97 -7.49
CA LEU A 242 6.68 20.86 -8.74
C LEU A 242 6.61 22.19 -9.47
N LYS A 243 6.26 23.27 -8.78
CA LYS A 243 6.10 24.61 -9.38
C LYS A 243 7.35 25.12 -10.09
N PRO A 244 8.54 25.17 -9.48
CA PRO A 244 9.73 25.64 -10.18
C PRO A 244 10.09 24.72 -11.36
N TRP A 245 9.88 23.42 -11.20
CA TRP A 245 10.14 22.44 -12.25
C TRP A 245 9.18 22.56 -13.44
N THR A 246 7.88 22.70 -13.21
CA THR A 246 6.90 22.88 -14.30
C THR A 246 7.13 24.19 -15.02
N LEU A 247 7.38 25.30 -14.30
CA LEU A 247 7.64 26.60 -14.89
C LEU A 247 8.90 26.60 -15.77
N LYS A 248 9.96 25.89 -15.35
CA LYS A 248 11.21 25.77 -16.11
C LYS A 248 11.06 24.94 -17.38
N ASN A 249 10.25 23.88 -17.36
CA ASN A 249 10.18 22.92 -18.47
C ASN A 249 9.00 23.15 -19.42
N TRP A 250 8.03 24.01 -19.07
CA TRP A 250 6.80 24.20 -19.84
C TRP A 250 7.04 24.54 -21.32
N GLY A 251 7.98 25.46 -21.59
CA GLY A 251 8.30 25.87 -22.96
C GLY A 251 8.79 24.70 -23.82
N ARG A 252 9.67 23.86 -23.25
CA ARG A 252 10.17 22.66 -23.93
C ARG A 252 9.05 21.66 -24.20
N TRP A 253 8.13 21.45 -23.26
CA TRP A 253 6.99 20.53 -23.47
C TRP A 253 6.02 21.05 -24.53
N ASP A 254 5.83 22.36 -24.60
CA ASP A 254 5.00 23.00 -25.64
C ASP A 254 5.60 22.85 -27.04
N GLU A 255 6.92 22.79 -27.16
CA GLU A 255 7.65 22.57 -28.41
C GLU A 255 7.74 21.07 -28.78
N GLU A 256 8.13 20.22 -27.83
CA GLU A 256 8.35 18.78 -28.06
C GLU A 256 7.03 17.99 -28.15
N GLN A 257 5.93 18.52 -27.60
CA GLN A 257 4.61 17.88 -27.56
C GLN A 257 4.67 16.39 -27.16
N PRO A 258 5.24 16.05 -25.98
CA PRO A 258 5.35 14.66 -25.59
C PRO A 258 3.97 14.05 -25.35
N SER A 259 3.82 12.74 -25.59
CA SER A 259 2.52 12.05 -25.60
C SER A 259 1.66 12.17 -24.33
N TRP A 260 2.26 12.47 -23.18
CA TRP A 260 1.55 12.69 -21.92
C TRP A 260 1.10 14.16 -21.72
N PHE A 261 1.69 15.11 -22.44
CA PHE A 261 1.35 16.54 -22.39
C PHE A 261 0.16 16.81 -23.32
N ASN A 262 -0.99 16.27 -22.94
CA ASN A 262 -2.26 16.45 -23.63
C ASN A 262 -3.17 17.43 -22.86
N GLU A 263 -4.26 17.84 -23.48
CA GLU A 263 -5.22 18.79 -22.91
C GLU A 263 -5.71 18.36 -21.52
N THR A 264 -6.04 17.08 -21.33
CA THR A 264 -6.50 16.55 -20.04
C THR A 264 -5.45 16.69 -18.94
N TRP A 265 -4.17 16.43 -19.26
CA TRP A 265 -3.10 16.64 -18.30
C TRP A 265 -2.93 18.12 -17.99
N VAL A 266 -2.90 18.96 -19.03
CA VAL A 266 -2.75 20.41 -18.88
C VAL A 266 -3.87 20.95 -18.00
N GLU A 267 -5.14 20.62 -18.24
CA GLU A 267 -6.29 21.03 -17.41
C GLU A 267 -6.13 20.66 -15.93
N GLY A 268 -5.52 19.51 -15.64
CA GLY A 268 -5.27 19.06 -14.26
C GLY A 268 -4.22 19.87 -13.50
N VAL A 269 -3.34 20.60 -14.19
CA VAL A 269 -2.27 21.38 -13.56
C VAL A 269 -2.84 22.68 -12.95
N PRO A 270 -2.51 23.04 -11.70
CA PRO A 270 -2.86 24.35 -11.14
C PRO A 270 -2.35 25.53 -11.99
N ASN A 271 -3.12 26.62 -12.09
CA ASN A 271 -2.76 27.79 -12.92
C ASN A 271 -1.40 28.39 -12.53
N GLU A 272 -1.10 28.39 -11.24
CA GLU A 272 0.16 28.88 -10.70
C GLU A 272 1.39 28.07 -11.12
N TYR A 273 1.21 26.83 -11.60
CA TYR A 273 2.29 25.96 -12.06
C TYR A 273 2.50 26.08 -13.58
N VAL A 274 1.71 26.92 -14.24
CA VAL A 274 1.80 27.23 -15.68
C VAL A 274 2.35 28.65 -15.86
N PRO A 275 3.36 28.87 -16.72
CA PRO A 275 3.84 30.22 -16.98
C PRO A 275 2.78 31.07 -17.70
N PHE A 276 2.73 32.36 -17.40
CA PHE A 276 1.64 33.27 -17.80
C PHE A 276 1.31 33.20 -19.30
N LYS A 277 2.33 33.23 -20.17
CA LYS A 277 2.22 33.15 -21.63
C LYS A 277 1.37 31.96 -22.12
N TRP A 278 1.42 30.82 -21.44
CA TRP A 278 0.70 29.62 -21.84
C TRP A 278 -0.67 29.46 -21.16
N ARG A 279 -0.98 30.25 -20.13
CA ARG A 279 -2.31 30.20 -19.48
C ARG A 279 -3.42 30.61 -20.44
N GLU A 280 -3.16 31.64 -21.24
CA GLU A 280 -4.08 32.12 -22.27
C GLU A 280 -4.20 31.11 -23.41
N LYS A 281 -3.07 30.54 -23.86
CA LYS A 281 -3.04 29.49 -24.91
C LYS A 281 -3.91 28.28 -24.55
N TYR A 282 -3.86 27.85 -23.28
CA TYR A 282 -4.61 26.69 -22.79
C TYR A 282 -5.94 27.06 -22.10
N MET A 283 -6.45 28.28 -22.33
CA MET A 283 -7.73 28.78 -21.79
C MET A 283 -7.93 28.54 -20.28
N LYS A 284 -6.85 28.63 -19.51
CA LYS A 284 -6.90 28.48 -18.04
C LYS A 284 -7.37 29.76 -17.37
N THR A 285 -8.63 30.10 -17.56
CA THR A 285 -9.25 31.24 -16.89
C THR A 285 -9.64 30.87 -15.45
N GLY A 286 -8.85 31.37 -14.49
CA GLY A 286 -9.20 31.57 -13.08
C GLY A 286 -10.06 30.52 -12.38
N ARG A 287 -9.42 29.64 -11.59
CA ARG A 287 -9.92 29.33 -10.24
C ARG A 287 -8.81 29.67 -9.26
N VAL A 288 -9.03 30.77 -8.55
CA VAL A 288 -8.40 31.08 -7.26
C VAL A 288 -8.72 29.96 -6.29
#